data_AF-A0A292YDH6-F1
#
_entry.id   AF-A0A292YDH6-F1
#
_cell.length_a   1.000
_cell.length_b   1.000
_cell.length_c   1.000
_cell.angle_alpha   90.00
_cell.angle_beta   90.00
_cell.angle_gamma   90.00
#
_symmetry.space_group_name_H-M   'P 1'
#
loop_
_entity.id
_entity.type
_entity.pdbx_description
1 polymer ?
#
loop_
_entity_poly.entity_id
_entity_poly.type
_entity_poly.pdbx_seq_one_letter_code
_entity_poly.pdbx_strand_id
1 'polypeptide(L)'
;MIDYQKLIRFTHESFIKFIYASVMVKEMGARKLFEDIAMFKYRHMVWAMSDAKNENAKFNMDFSTDEIRKIKKENAVDLLEELINDLEENLRFYREYKTPTIERLKNDDEYFLNQIKKLDLDCKITSFNENKELPGVTLDENAKAALVFFLMEETFKEYELITIYSYLKVHSTNETANSAFTDLAYDSIYHLRRFAELASQMGVLTLPRPIPHDKYENIGIIEFLKENIEEEMDAEKQCLILAEKIGNEELKNFLLFISRQELYHAELLKKALDSIS
;
A
#
# COMPACT_ATOMS: atom_id res chain seq x y z
N MET A 1 6.16 21.15 20.11
CA MET A 1 6.71 19.94 19.45
C MET A 1 5.58 19.34 18.66
N ILE A 2 5.81 18.94 17.40
CA ILE A 2 4.77 18.31 16.59
C ILE A 2 4.41 16.97 17.22
N ASP A 3 3.12 16.64 17.25
CA ASP A 3 2.66 15.28 17.54
C ASP A 3 2.95 14.38 16.32
N TYR A 4 4.21 13.93 16.21
CA TYR A 4 4.69 13.14 15.08
C TYR A 4 3.96 11.80 14.96
N GLN A 5 3.63 11.16 16.09
CA GLN A 5 2.88 9.91 16.07
C GLN A 5 1.50 10.11 15.41
N LYS A 6 0.80 11.19 15.76
CA LYS A 6 -0.49 11.51 15.13
C LYS A 6 -0.34 11.90 13.67
N LEU A 7 0.68 12.68 13.31
CA LEU A 7 0.94 13.07 11.92
C LEU A 7 1.20 11.84 11.04
N ILE A 8 2.11 10.95 11.48
CA ILE A 8 2.48 9.72 10.75
C ILE A 8 1.24 8.85 10.60
N ARG A 9 0.49 8.61 11.68
CA ARG A 9 -0.76 7.84 11.63
C ARG A 9 -1.74 8.40 10.59
N PHE A 10 -2.01 9.70 10.61
CA PHE A 10 -2.93 10.34 9.69
C PHE A 10 -2.50 10.21 8.22
N THR A 11 -1.23 10.48 7.94
CA THR A 11 -0.70 10.30 6.56
C THR A 11 -0.71 8.83 6.11
N HIS A 12 -0.47 7.89 7.03
CA HIS A 12 -0.53 6.46 6.77
C HIS A 12 -1.97 5.99 6.49
N GLU A 13 -2.92 6.40 7.34
CA GLU A 13 -4.34 6.12 7.14
C GLU A 13 -4.85 6.69 5.83
N SER A 14 -4.50 7.93 5.48
CA SER A 14 -4.84 8.50 4.18
C SER A 14 -4.24 7.68 3.03
N PHE A 15 -2.97 7.27 3.11
CA PHE A 15 -2.36 6.42 2.09
C PHE A 15 -3.18 5.15 1.85
N ILE A 16 -3.53 4.43 2.93
CA ILE A 16 -4.35 3.22 2.86
C ILE A 16 -5.73 3.53 2.26
N LYS A 17 -6.43 4.55 2.77
CA LYS A 17 -7.78 4.89 2.32
C LYS A 17 -7.80 5.21 0.82
N PHE A 18 -6.85 6.01 0.33
CA PHE A 18 -6.79 6.41 -1.08
C PHE A 18 -6.32 5.27 -2.00
N ILE A 19 -5.31 4.47 -1.62
CA ILE A 19 -4.87 3.36 -2.48
C ILE A 19 -5.96 2.31 -2.63
N TYR A 20 -6.71 2.00 -1.56
CA TYR A 20 -7.84 1.08 -1.63
C TYR A 20 -9.04 1.69 -2.38
N ALA A 21 -9.37 2.96 -2.16
CA ALA A 21 -10.41 3.63 -2.93
C ALA A 21 -10.14 3.60 -4.44
N SER A 22 -8.87 3.71 -4.86
CA SER A 22 -8.46 3.68 -6.27
C SER A 22 -8.80 2.36 -6.99
N VAL A 23 -8.91 1.26 -6.25
CA VAL A 23 -9.27 -0.06 -6.77
C VAL A 23 -10.74 -0.43 -6.56
N MET A 24 -11.45 0.30 -5.69
CA MET A 24 -12.86 0.05 -5.37
C MET A 24 -13.83 0.75 -6.33
N VAL A 25 -13.46 1.93 -6.83
CA VAL A 25 -14.32 2.70 -7.75
C VAL A 25 -14.11 2.27 -9.20
N LYS A 26 -15.16 2.36 -10.03
CA LYS A 26 -15.11 1.94 -11.44
C LYS A 26 -14.68 3.06 -12.39
N GLU A 27 -14.97 4.31 -12.05
CA GLU A 27 -14.72 5.44 -12.93
C GLU A 27 -13.23 5.77 -13.04
N MET A 28 -12.66 5.62 -14.24
CA MET A 28 -11.22 5.76 -14.49
C MET A 28 -10.64 7.10 -14.02
N GLY A 29 -11.39 8.20 -14.16
CA GLY A 29 -10.96 9.52 -13.71
C GLY A 29 -10.72 9.58 -12.20
N ALA A 30 -11.69 9.08 -11.43
CA ALA A 30 -11.58 9.00 -9.97
C ALA A 30 -10.51 8.01 -9.51
N ARG A 31 -10.41 6.84 -10.16
CA ARG A 31 -9.37 5.84 -9.87
C ARG A 31 -7.98 6.45 -9.94
N LYS A 32 -7.67 7.12 -11.06
CA LYS A 32 -6.38 7.77 -11.27
C LYS A 32 -6.12 8.87 -10.24
N LEU A 33 -7.12 9.71 -9.96
CA LEU A 33 -6.98 10.76 -8.95
C LEU A 33 -6.69 10.19 -7.56
N PHE A 34 -7.39 9.13 -7.15
CA PHE A 34 -7.15 8.49 -5.85
C PHE A 34 -5.78 7.82 -5.79
N GLU A 35 -5.31 7.20 -6.87
CA GLU A 35 -3.95 6.66 -6.98
C GLU A 35 -2.90 7.76 -6.84
N ASP A 36 -3.06 8.88 -7.56
CA ASP A 36 -2.16 10.02 -7.47
C ASP A 36 -2.08 10.54 -6.03
N ILE A 37 -3.25 10.73 -5.37
CA ILE A 37 -3.33 11.16 -3.97
C ILE A 37 -2.64 10.16 -3.05
N ALA A 38 -2.88 8.85 -3.21
CA ALA A 38 -2.25 7.81 -2.40
C ALA A 38 -0.72 7.91 -2.45
N MET A 39 -0.14 8.10 -3.64
CA MET A 39 1.31 8.26 -3.78
C MET A 39 1.85 9.52 -3.09
N PHE A 40 1.09 10.62 -3.09
CA PHE A 40 1.46 11.79 -2.28
C PHE A 40 1.37 11.51 -0.78
N LYS A 41 0.31 10.83 -0.33
CA LYS A 41 0.13 10.46 1.07
C LYS A 41 1.22 9.53 1.60
N TYR A 42 1.64 8.57 0.78
CA TYR A 42 2.82 7.75 1.08
C TYR A 42 4.08 8.59 1.28
N ARG A 43 4.35 9.54 0.37
CA ARG A 43 5.49 10.47 0.53
C ARG A 43 5.36 11.33 1.79
N HIS A 44 4.18 11.85 2.06
CA HIS A 44 3.90 12.65 3.27
C HIS A 44 4.20 11.86 4.54
N MET A 45 3.81 10.58 4.58
CA MET A 45 4.12 9.66 5.68
C MET A 45 5.63 9.49 5.87
N VAL A 46 6.36 9.19 4.79
CA VAL A 46 7.83 9.01 4.85
C VAL A 46 8.55 10.30 5.26
N TRP A 47 8.05 11.47 4.84
CA TRP A 47 8.59 12.77 5.29
C TRP A 47 8.33 13.02 6.77
N ALA A 48 7.11 12.75 7.26
CA ALA A 48 6.78 12.86 8.67
C ALA A 48 7.65 11.94 9.55
N MET A 49 7.89 10.70 9.11
CA MET A 49 8.80 9.77 9.76
C MET A 49 10.24 10.29 9.79
N SER A 50 10.71 10.87 8.67
CA SER A 50 12.06 11.44 8.58
C SER A 50 12.25 12.63 9.52
N ASP A 51 11.26 13.53 9.58
CA ASP A 51 11.27 14.67 10.51
C ASP A 51 11.25 14.20 11.97
N ALA A 52 10.41 13.21 12.29
CA ALA A 52 10.35 12.61 13.62
C ALA A 52 11.72 12.02 14.03
N LYS A 53 12.36 11.24 13.14
CA LYS A 53 13.70 10.70 13.37
C LYS A 53 14.73 11.81 13.59
N ASN A 54 14.73 12.85 12.76
CA ASN A 54 15.67 13.97 12.86
C ASN A 54 15.52 14.76 14.16
N GLU A 55 14.30 14.85 14.69
CA GLU A 55 14.01 15.48 15.99
C GLU A 55 14.17 14.51 17.17
N ASN A 56 14.62 13.27 16.95
CA ASN A 56 14.70 12.20 17.95
C ASN A 56 13.34 11.90 18.63
N ALA A 57 12.24 12.15 17.94
CA ALA A 57 10.90 11.76 18.37
C ALA A 57 10.69 10.27 18.10
N LYS A 58 10.21 9.53 19.11
CA LYS A 58 9.78 8.14 18.93
C LYS A 58 8.46 8.11 18.15
N PHE A 59 8.36 7.19 17.21
CA PHE A 59 7.14 6.92 16.45
C PHE A 59 7.07 5.46 16.06
N ASN A 60 5.89 5.03 15.64
CA ASN A 60 5.65 3.72 15.05
C ASN A 60 4.72 3.85 13.82
N MET A 61 4.41 2.72 13.17
CA MET A 61 3.59 2.69 11.94
C MET A 61 2.12 2.31 12.21
N ASP A 62 1.66 2.38 13.46
CA ASP A 62 0.29 1.99 13.82
C ASP A 62 -0.75 2.88 13.15
N PHE A 63 -1.89 2.25 12.85
CA PHE A 63 -3.10 2.91 12.38
C PHE A 63 -4.34 2.34 13.06
N SER A 64 -5.43 3.10 13.06
CA SER A 64 -6.71 2.67 13.59
C SER A 64 -7.45 1.76 12.60
N THR A 65 -7.62 0.49 12.96
CA THR A 65 -8.44 -0.43 12.13
C THR A 65 -9.88 0.03 11.97
N ASP A 66 -10.43 0.75 12.95
CA ASP A 66 -11.79 1.30 12.85
C ASP A 66 -11.86 2.44 11.85
N GLU A 67 -10.82 3.27 11.76
CA GLU A 67 -10.72 4.31 10.73
C GLU A 67 -10.61 3.72 9.33
N ILE A 68 -9.78 2.69 9.16
CA ILE A 68 -9.64 2.01 7.87
C ILE A 68 -10.94 1.29 7.46
N ARG A 69 -11.68 0.70 8.41
CA ARG A 69 -12.96 0.05 8.12
C ARG A 69 -14.01 1.00 7.53
N LYS A 70 -13.90 2.31 7.76
CA LYS A 70 -14.90 3.27 7.26
C LYS A 70 -14.98 3.33 5.74
N ILE A 71 -13.92 2.98 5.01
CA ILE A 71 -13.95 2.95 3.54
C ILE A 71 -14.75 1.77 2.99
N LYS A 72 -15.12 0.78 3.83
CA LYS A 72 -16.00 -0.32 3.42
C LYS A 72 -17.43 0.19 3.27
N LYS A 73 -17.72 0.80 2.12
CA LYS A 73 -19.01 1.37 1.75
C LYS A 73 -19.68 0.56 0.64
N GLU A 74 -21.00 0.66 0.55
CA GLU A 74 -21.77 0.03 -0.53
C GLU A 74 -21.82 0.91 -1.80
N ASN A 75 -21.72 2.23 -1.64
CA ASN A 75 -21.80 3.19 -2.75
C ASN A 75 -20.57 4.10 -2.77
N ALA A 76 -20.18 4.52 -3.97
CA ALA A 76 -19.02 5.38 -4.18
C ALA A 76 -19.21 6.80 -3.65
N VAL A 77 -20.45 7.31 -3.56
CA VAL A 77 -20.74 8.61 -2.93
C VAL A 77 -20.38 8.61 -1.44
N ASP A 78 -20.74 7.54 -0.72
CA ASP A 78 -20.44 7.40 0.71
C ASP A 78 -18.92 7.24 0.94
N LEU A 79 -18.23 6.59 0.00
CA LEU A 79 -16.77 6.48 0.02
C LEU A 79 -16.13 7.84 -0.21
N LEU A 80 -16.62 8.62 -1.18
CA LEU A 80 -16.11 9.95 -1.48
C LEU A 80 -16.27 10.88 -0.27
N GLU A 81 -17.40 10.83 0.42
CA GLU A 81 -17.62 11.57 1.65
C GLU A 81 -16.61 11.19 2.74
N GLU A 82 -16.31 9.90 2.91
CA GLU A 82 -15.29 9.42 3.85
C GLU A 82 -13.89 9.97 3.53
N LEU A 83 -13.50 9.97 2.24
CA LEU A 83 -12.21 10.51 1.80
C LEU A 83 -12.12 12.04 1.96
N ILE A 84 -13.24 12.75 1.76
CA ILE A 84 -13.34 14.18 2.02
C ILE A 84 -13.13 14.47 3.51
N ASN A 85 -13.83 13.72 4.38
CA ASN A 85 -13.73 13.88 5.83
C ASN A 85 -12.30 13.62 6.34
N ASP A 86 -11.61 12.61 5.77
CA ASP A 86 -10.21 12.30 6.06
C ASP A 86 -9.27 13.49 5.77
N LEU A 87 -9.36 14.07 4.58
CA LEU A 87 -8.55 15.25 4.22
C LEU A 87 -8.91 16.47 5.07
N GLU A 88 -10.18 16.69 5.37
CA GLU A 88 -10.59 17.79 6.24
C GLU A 88 -10.08 17.65 7.67
N GLU A 89 -9.98 16.42 8.19
CA GLU A 89 -9.38 16.15 9.50
C GLU A 89 -7.88 16.43 9.52
N ASN A 90 -7.16 15.98 8.49
CA ASN A 90 -5.76 16.29 8.29
C ASN A 90 -5.50 17.80 8.25
N LEU A 91 -6.31 18.53 7.47
CA LEU A 91 -6.22 20.00 7.38
C LEU A 91 -6.51 20.69 8.70
N ARG A 92 -7.38 20.14 9.56
CA ARG A 92 -7.59 20.67 10.93
C ARG A 92 -6.32 20.50 11.77
N PHE A 93 -5.68 19.33 11.70
CA PHE A 93 -4.45 19.05 12.43
C PHE A 93 -3.29 19.97 12.01
N TYR A 94 -3.10 20.20 10.72
CA TYR A 94 -1.99 21.04 10.23
C TYR A 94 -2.05 22.49 10.71
N ARG A 95 -3.22 23.03 11.06
CA ARG A 95 -3.37 24.43 11.51
C ARG A 95 -2.63 24.72 12.81
N GLU A 96 -2.32 23.70 13.60
CA GLU A 96 -1.66 23.82 14.89
C GLU A 96 -0.14 24.00 14.78
N TYR A 97 0.45 23.74 13.61
CA TYR A 97 1.90 23.67 13.42
C TYR A 97 2.37 24.51 12.22
N LYS A 98 3.60 25.03 12.30
CA LYS A 98 4.21 25.86 11.24
C LYS A 98 5.63 25.39 10.95
N THR A 99 5.74 24.34 10.14
CA THR A 99 7.03 23.85 9.62
C THR A 99 6.95 23.71 8.09
N PRO A 100 8.09 23.72 7.37
CA PRO A 100 8.09 23.54 5.92
C PRO A 100 7.33 22.28 5.46
N THR A 101 7.52 21.15 6.17
CA THR A 101 6.81 19.90 5.88
C THR A 101 5.31 20.04 6.06
N ILE A 102 4.85 20.61 7.19
CA ILE A 102 3.42 20.79 7.46
C ILE A 102 2.77 21.73 6.43
N GLU A 103 3.42 22.83 6.05
CA GLU A 103 2.91 23.73 5.02
C GLU A 103 2.82 23.04 3.66
N ARG A 104 3.80 22.17 3.32
CA ARG A 104 3.75 21.37 2.10
C ARG A 104 2.59 20.38 2.10
N LEU A 105 2.41 19.62 3.18
CA LEU A 105 1.30 18.68 3.36
C LEU A 105 -0.06 19.37 3.27
N LYS A 106 -0.20 20.52 3.93
CA LYS A 106 -1.42 21.33 3.92
C LYS A 106 -1.76 21.81 2.50
N ASN A 107 -0.78 22.36 1.77
CA ASN A 107 -1.02 22.83 0.41
C ASN A 107 -1.46 21.70 -0.53
N ASP A 108 -0.84 20.53 -0.42
CA ASP A 108 -1.21 19.35 -1.19
C ASP A 108 -2.64 18.88 -0.83
N ASP A 109 -2.98 18.80 0.45
CA ASP A 109 -4.31 18.37 0.91
C ASP A 109 -5.42 19.37 0.56
N GLU A 110 -5.15 20.68 0.57
CA GLU A 110 -6.08 21.70 0.07
C GLU A 110 -6.36 21.51 -1.42
N TYR A 111 -5.32 21.19 -2.21
CA TYR A 111 -5.47 20.90 -3.63
C TYR A 111 -6.27 19.60 -3.84
N PHE A 112 -5.91 18.51 -3.16
CA PHE A 112 -6.61 17.23 -3.28
C PHE A 112 -8.08 17.34 -2.89
N LEU A 113 -8.37 18.01 -1.77
CA LEU A 113 -9.74 18.27 -1.32
C LEU A 113 -10.56 19.00 -2.39
N ASN A 114 -9.98 20.01 -3.03
CA ASN A 114 -10.62 20.74 -4.13
C ASN A 114 -10.85 19.86 -5.38
N GLN A 115 -9.95 18.92 -5.68
CA GLN A 115 -10.15 18.01 -6.82
C GLN A 115 -11.22 16.96 -6.53
N ILE A 116 -11.17 16.30 -5.36
CA ILE A 116 -12.13 15.23 -5.05
C ILE A 116 -13.55 15.76 -4.88
N LYS A 117 -13.74 16.99 -4.38
CA LYS A 117 -15.07 17.63 -4.27
C LYS A 117 -15.74 17.91 -5.62
N LYS A 118 -15.02 17.80 -6.74
CA LYS A 118 -15.57 17.95 -8.10
C LYS A 118 -15.99 16.62 -8.72
N LEU A 119 -15.65 15.49 -8.09
CA LEU A 119 -16.06 14.18 -8.56
C LEU A 119 -17.56 14.01 -8.33
N ASP A 120 -18.22 13.34 -9.27
CA ASP A 120 -19.61 12.92 -9.16
C ASP A 120 -19.64 11.39 -9.30
N LEU A 121 -19.67 10.71 -8.15
CA LEU A 121 -19.55 9.26 -8.07
C LEU A 121 -20.86 8.63 -7.66
N ASP A 122 -21.61 8.09 -8.64
CA ASP A 122 -22.82 7.33 -8.39
C ASP A 122 -22.69 5.90 -8.94
N CYS A 123 -21.89 5.08 -8.24
CA CYS A 123 -21.78 3.66 -8.56
C CYS A 123 -21.74 2.78 -7.31
N LYS A 124 -22.28 1.56 -7.45
CA LYS A 124 -22.19 0.53 -6.43
C LYS A 124 -20.77 -0.03 -6.34
N ILE A 125 -20.26 -0.13 -5.13
CA ILE A 125 -19.00 -0.81 -4.79
C ILE A 125 -19.28 -2.30 -4.62
N THR A 126 -18.53 -3.14 -5.32
CA THR A 126 -18.67 -4.60 -5.29
C THR A 126 -17.49 -5.30 -4.64
N SER A 127 -16.49 -4.55 -4.16
CA SER A 127 -15.19 -5.06 -3.68
C SER A 127 -15.25 -6.03 -2.51
N PHE A 128 -16.38 -6.10 -1.81
CA PHE A 128 -16.57 -6.91 -0.60
C PHE A 128 -17.80 -7.82 -0.64
N ASN A 129 -18.32 -8.13 -1.85
CA ASN A 129 -19.57 -8.87 -2.01
C ASN A 129 -19.41 -10.40 -2.05
N GLU A 130 -18.17 -10.91 -1.98
CA GLU A 130 -17.85 -12.34 -1.94
C GLU A 130 -18.27 -13.14 -3.19
N ASN A 131 -18.49 -12.49 -4.32
CA ASN A 131 -18.90 -13.17 -5.56
C ASN A 131 -17.82 -14.14 -6.10
N LYS A 132 -16.53 -13.85 -5.86
CA LYS A 132 -15.37 -14.66 -6.29
C LYS A 132 -15.31 -14.89 -7.80
N GLU A 133 -15.88 -13.98 -8.57
CA GLU A 133 -15.90 -14.03 -10.04
C GLU A 133 -15.09 -12.88 -10.61
N LEU A 134 -14.14 -13.19 -11.49
CA LEU A 134 -13.37 -12.18 -12.20
C LEU A 134 -14.09 -11.82 -13.51
N PRO A 135 -14.50 -10.56 -13.73
CA PRO A 135 -15.25 -10.18 -14.93
C PRO A 135 -14.50 -10.51 -16.23
N GLY A 136 -15.18 -11.18 -17.16
CA GLY A 136 -14.60 -11.54 -18.46
C GLY A 136 -13.65 -12.74 -18.43
N VAL A 137 -13.45 -13.38 -17.28
CA VAL A 137 -12.57 -14.55 -17.14
C VAL A 137 -13.33 -15.73 -16.58
N THR A 138 -13.25 -16.89 -17.26
CA THR A 138 -13.79 -18.15 -16.75
C THR A 138 -12.66 -18.93 -16.10
N LEU A 139 -12.76 -19.17 -14.78
CA LEU A 139 -11.86 -20.01 -14.01
C LEU A 139 -12.64 -21.22 -13.50
N ASP A 140 -12.01 -22.40 -13.51
CA ASP A 140 -12.53 -23.53 -12.75
C ASP A 140 -12.43 -23.26 -11.23
N GLU A 141 -13.14 -24.04 -10.43
CA GLU A 141 -13.22 -23.81 -8.97
C GLU A 141 -11.85 -23.91 -8.27
N ASN A 142 -10.94 -24.77 -8.76
CA ASN A 142 -9.62 -24.91 -8.16
C ASN A 142 -8.73 -23.71 -8.50
N ALA A 143 -8.74 -23.26 -9.75
CA ALA A 143 -8.01 -22.08 -10.20
C ALA A 143 -8.54 -20.80 -9.52
N LYS A 144 -9.87 -20.69 -9.38
CA LYS A 144 -10.53 -19.60 -8.65
C LYS A 144 -10.12 -19.57 -7.18
N ALA A 145 -10.19 -20.70 -6.48
CA ALA A 145 -9.79 -20.78 -5.07
C ALA A 145 -8.30 -20.46 -4.89
N ALA A 146 -7.44 -20.99 -5.77
CA ALA A 146 -6.01 -20.71 -5.73
C ALA A 146 -5.69 -19.22 -5.97
N LEU A 147 -6.37 -18.58 -6.93
CA LEU A 147 -6.22 -17.15 -7.18
C LEU A 147 -6.70 -16.31 -5.98
N VAL A 148 -7.85 -16.61 -5.40
CA VAL A 148 -8.35 -15.88 -4.22
C VAL A 148 -7.37 -15.99 -3.06
N PHE A 149 -6.85 -17.19 -2.80
CA PHE A 149 -5.87 -17.43 -1.74
C PHE A 149 -4.59 -16.62 -1.97
N PHE A 150 -4.02 -16.71 -3.17
CA PHE A 150 -2.85 -15.94 -3.58
C PHE A 150 -3.08 -14.43 -3.39
N LEU A 151 -4.19 -13.88 -3.89
CA LEU A 151 -4.48 -12.45 -3.77
C LEU A 151 -4.60 -12.00 -2.31
N MET A 152 -5.19 -12.83 -1.43
CA MET A 152 -5.31 -12.50 -0.01
C MET A 152 -3.96 -12.47 0.69
N GLU A 153 -3.09 -13.45 0.42
CA GLU A 153 -1.76 -13.54 1.02
C GLU A 153 -0.85 -12.43 0.51
N GLU A 154 -0.74 -12.27 -0.80
CA GLU A 154 0.16 -11.29 -1.41
C GLU A 154 -0.28 -9.84 -1.15
N THR A 155 -1.58 -9.54 -1.14
CA THR A 155 -2.05 -8.19 -0.75
C THR A 155 -1.61 -7.84 0.68
N PHE A 156 -1.61 -8.81 1.59
CA PHE A 156 -1.13 -8.58 2.96
C PHE A 156 0.39 -8.48 3.02
N LYS A 157 1.11 -9.39 2.35
CA LYS A 157 2.58 -9.39 2.28
C LYS A 157 3.09 -8.05 1.75
N GLU A 158 2.55 -7.56 0.64
CA GLU A 158 2.99 -6.31 0.05
C GLU A 158 2.74 -5.10 0.96
N TYR A 159 1.61 -5.08 1.67
CA TYR A 159 1.37 -4.04 2.67
C TYR A 159 2.36 -4.11 3.84
N GLU A 160 2.69 -5.31 4.31
CA GLU A 160 3.72 -5.52 5.33
C GLU A 160 5.08 -5.01 4.86
N LEU A 161 5.50 -5.36 3.65
CA LEU A 161 6.76 -4.94 3.04
C LEU A 161 6.85 -3.42 2.88
N ILE A 162 5.79 -2.75 2.42
CA ILE A 162 5.73 -1.27 2.36
C ILE A 162 6.03 -0.66 3.73
N THR A 163 5.45 -1.22 4.79
CA THR A 163 5.63 -0.74 6.16
C THR A 163 7.07 -0.92 6.62
N ILE A 164 7.62 -2.13 6.45
CA ILE A 164 8.98 -2.48 6.86
C ILE A 164 10.01 -1.65 6.08
N TYR A 165 9.94 -1.64 4.75
CA TYR A 165 10.89 -0.91 3.90
C TYR A 165 10.83 0.61 4.14
N SER A 166 9.64 1.19 4.38
CA SER A 166 9.51 2.60 4.75
C SER A 166 10.25 2.93 6.04
N TYR A 167 10.09 2.07 7.05
CA TYR A 167 10.77 2.24 8.33
C TYR A 167 12.29 2.06 8.19
N LEU A 168 12.74 0.97 7.56
CA LEU A 168 14.16 0.70 7.30
C LEU A 168 14.82 1.82 6.50
N LYS A 169 14.16 2.34 5.47
CA LYS A 169 14.63 3.50 4.70
C LYS A 169 14.85 4.71 5.59
N VAL A 170 13.86 5.08 6.40
CA VAL A 170 13.99 6.26 7.29
C VAL A 170 15.13 6.06 8.28
N HIS A 171 15.33 4.83 8.78
CA HIS A 171 16.36 4.54 9.79
C HIS A 171 17.76 4.27 9.22
N SER A 172 17.91 3.87 7.96
CA SER A 172 19.19 3.60 7.33
C SER A 172 20.04 4.87 7.14
N THR A 173 21.33 4.75 7.44
CA THR A 173 22.36 5.75 7.09
C THR A 173 23.21 5.31 5.90
N ASN A 174 23.00 4.10 5.38
CA ASN A 174 23.68 3.58 4.20
C ASN A 174 22.87 3.94 2.94
N GLU A 175 23.48 4.71 2.04
CA GLU A 175 22.83 5.20 0.82
C GLU A 175 22.37 4.08 -0.11
N THR A 176 23.18 3.04 -0.28
CA THR A 176 22.86 1.88 -1.12
C THR A 176 21.66 1.12 -0.59
N ALA A 177 21.65 0.81 0.71
CA ALA A 177 20.51 0.15 1.35
C ALA A 177 19.25 1.04 1.32
N ASN A 178 19.40 2.35 1.57
CA ASN A 178 18.29 3.30 1.50
C ASN A 178 17.64 3.33 0.10
N SER A 179 18.45 3.35 -0.96
CA SER A 179 17.98 3.28 -2.34
C SER A 179 17.23 1.97 -2.59
N ALA A 180 17.79 0.83 -2.18
CA ALA A 180 17.13 -0.47 -2.34
C ALA A 180 15.77 -0.52 -1.63
N PHE A 181 15.68 -0.08 -0.37
CA PHE A 181 14.40 -0.03 0.35
C PHE A 181 13.39 0.94 -0.28
N THR A 182 13.88 2.01 -0.92
CA THR A 182 13.00 2.94 -1.66
C THR A 182 12.38 2.27 -2.86
N ASP A 183 13.20 1.57 -3.67
CA ASP A 183 12.76 0.90 -4.88
C ASP A 183 11.80 -0.25 -4.53
N LEU A 184 12.17 -1.08 -3.54
CA LEU A 184 11.33 -2.18 -3.04
C LEU A 184 9.98 -1.68 -2.51
N ALA A 185 9.95 -0.59 -1.72
CA ALA A 185 8.68 -0.05 -1.24
C ALA A 185 7.78 0.45 -2.39
N TYR A 186 8.36 1.04 -3.44
CA TYR A 186 7.56 1.48 -4.59
C TYR A 186 7.01 0.32 -5.40
N ASP A 187 7.81 -0.73 -5.61
CA ASP A 187 7.33 -1.93 -6.29
C ASP A 187 6.26 -2.66 -5.46
N SER A 188 6.42 -2.73 -4.13
CA SER A 188 5.38 -3.28 -3.26
C SER A 188 4.08 -2.47 -3.29
N ILE A 189 4.13 -1.13 -3.39
CA ILE A 189 2.91 -0.31 -3.60
C ILE A 189 2.24 -0.67 -4.92
N TYR A 190 3.04 -0.86 -5.98
CA TYR A 190 2.52 -1.26 -7.28
C TYR A 190 1.88 -2.65 -7.22
N HIS A 191 2.56 -3.65 -6.65
CA HIS A 191 2.04 -5.01 -6.45
C HIS A 191 0.76 -5.03 -5.61
N LEU A 192 0.79 -4.39 -4.43
CA LEU A 192 -0.38 -4.22 -3.55
C LEU A 192 -1.59 -3.75 -4.34
N ARG A 193 -1.42 -2.70 -5.16
CA ARG A 193 -2.51 -2.15 -5.96
C ARG A 193 -3.01 -3.15 -7.00
N ARG A 194 -2.11 -3.87 -7.69
CA ARG A 194 -2.50 -4.86 -8.71
C ARG A 194 -3.24 -6.04 -8.11
N PHE A 195 -2.78 -6.56 -6.97
CA PHE A 195 -3.46 -7.65 -6.25
C PHE A 195 -4.79 -7.18 -5.66
N ALA A 196 -4.83 -6.01 -5.03
CA ALA A 196 -6.05 -5.40 -4.50
C ALA A 196 -7.06 -5.09 -5.61
N GLU A 197 -6.62 -4.72 -6.82
CA GLU A 197 -7.49 -4.53 -7.97
C GLU A 197 -8.18 -5.83 -8.38
N LEU A 198 -7.44 -6.93 -8.52
CA LEU A 198 -8.02 -8.24 -8.83
C LEU A 198 -8.96 -8.71 -7.71
N ALA A 199 -8.54 -8.56 -6.45
CA ALA A 199 -9.37 -8.92 -5.29
C ALA A 199 -10.66 -8.09 -5.23
N SER A 200 -10.58 -6.80 -5.55
CA SER A 200 -11.73 -5.89 -5.65
C SER A 200 -12.69 -6.31 -6.76
N GLN A 201 -12.18 -6.66 -7.94
CA GLN A 201 -13.00 -7.14 -9.05
C GLN A 201 -13.73 -8.43 -8.70
N MET A 202 -13.07 -9.34 -7.96
CA MET A 202 -13.64 -10.60 -7.48
C MET A 202 -14.53 -10.44 -6.24
N GLY A 203 -14.59 -9.26 -5.63
CA GLY A 203 -15.39 -9.00 -4.44
C GLY A 203 -14.82 -9.58 -3.15
N VAL A 204 -13.54 -9.91 -3.11
CA VAL A 204 -12.82 -10.51 -1.97
C VAL A 204 -11.73 -9.59 -1.40
N LEU A 205 -11.84 -8.29 -1.64
CA LEU A 205 -10.88 -7.32 -1.14
C LEU A 205 -10.81 -7.37 0.39
N THR A 206 -9.60 -7.50 0.93
CA THR A 206 -9.34 -7.45 2.37
C THR A 206 -8.69 -6.12 2.72
N LEU A 207 -9.03 -5.56 3.87
CA LEU A 207 -8.36 -4.35 4.36
C LEU A 207 -7.09 -4.72 5.15
N PRO A 208 -6.06 -3.87 5.13
CA PRO A 208 -4.80 -4.15 5.81
C PRO A 208 -4.99 -4.18 7.33
N ARG A 209 -4.02 -4.77 8.03
CA ARG A 209 -3.98 -4.84 9.49
C ARG A 209 -2.65 -4.26 10.00
N PRO A 210 -2.63 -3.69 11.22
CA PRO A 210 -1.39 -3.19 11.80
C PRO A 210 -0.31 -4.26 11.84
N ILE A 211 0.91 -3.87 11.47
CA ILE A 211 2.08 -4.74 11.49
C ILE A 211 2.68 -4.72 12.91
N PRO A 212 2.95 -5.88 13.52
CA PRO A 212 3.64 -5.94 14.81
C PRO A 212 4.96 -5.17 14.81
N HIS A 213 5.23 -4.42 15.88
CA HIS A 213 6.40 -3.51 15.94
C HIS A 213 7.74 -4.25 15.87
N ASP A 214 7.80 -5.47 16.39
CA ASP A 214 8.99 -6.33 16.33
C ASP A 214 9.39 -6.71 14.90
N LYS A 215 8.44 -6.68 13.95
CA LYS A 215 8.71 -6.91 12.52
C LYS A 215 9.39 -5.73 11.79
N TYR A 216 9.50 -4.55 12.39
CA TYR A 216 10.18 -3.40 11.73
C TYR A 216 11.06 -2.55 12.65
N GLU A 217 10.81 -2.45 13.96
CA GLU A 217 11.59 -1.59 14.86
C GLU A 217 12.90 -2.21 15.33
N ASN A 218 12.91 -3.52 15.58
CA ASN A 218 14.04 -4.24 16.19
C ASN A 218 14.49 -5.44 15.34
N ILE A 219 14.32 -5.33 14.02
CA ILE A 219 14.65 -6.42 13.12
C ILE A 219 16.17 -6.56 13.05
N GLY A 220 16.66 -7.78 13.14
CA GLY A 220 18.04 -8.08 12.75
C GLY A 220 18.17 -7.88 11.24
N ILE A 221 18.54 -6.68 10.80
CA ILE A 221 18.46 -6.28 9.37
C ILE A 221 19.19 -7.25 8.44
N ILE A 222 20.31 -7.81 8.86
CA ILE A 222 21.05 -8.82 8.10
C ILE A 222 20.23 -10.11 7.93
N GLU A 223 19.57 -10.56 8.99
CA GLU A 223 18.77 -11.79 8.94
C GLU A 223 17.50 -11.56 8.14
N PHE A 224 16.81 -10.45 8.38
CA PHE A 224 15.64 -10.03 7.59
C PHE A 224 15.95 -10.03 6.09
N LEU A 225 17.07 -9.44 5.67
CA LEU A 225 17.45 -9.40 4.25
C LEU A 225 17.69 -10.80 3.67
N LYS A 226 18.31 -11.71 4.42
CA LYS A 226 18.53 -13.09 3.96
C LYS A 226 17.21 -13.85 3.84
N GLU A 227 16.37 -13.77 4.86
CA GLU A 227 15.05 -14.39 4.87
C GLU A 227 14.20 -13.86 3.71
N ASN A 228 14.18 -12.54 3.49
CA ASN A 228 13.37 -11.96 2.41
C ASN A 228 13.91 -12.30 1.02
N ILE A 229 15.23 -12.48 0.84
CA ILE A 229 15.77 -13.01 -0.44
C ILE A 229 15.21 -14.40 -0.73
N GLU A 230 15.13 -15.27 0.28
CA GLU A 230 14.54 -16.61 0.13
C GLU A 230 13.03 -16.51 -0.13
N GLU A 231 12.33 -15.61 0.56
CA GLU A 231 10.89 -15.37 0.34
C GLU A 231 10.58 -14.89 -1.09
N GLU A 232 11.38 -13.99 -1.69
CA GLU A 232 11.14 -13.58 -3.09
C GLU A 232 11.37 -14.74 -4.06
N MET A 233 12.35 -15.61 -3.79
CA MET A 233 12.58 -16.82 -4.59
C MET A 233 11.42 -17.82 -4.48
N ASP A 234 10.73 -17.87 -3.34
CA ASP A 234 9.57 -18.73 -3.17
C ASP A 234 8.30 -18.11 -3.76
N ALA A 235 8.12 -16.78 -3.67
CA ALA A 235 7.04 -16.05 -4.32
C ALA A 235 7.10 -16.20 -5.85
N GLU A 236 8.30 -16.18 -6.44
CA GLU A 236 8.53 -16.47 -7.85
C GLU A 236 7.97 -17.85 -8.25
N LYS A 237 8.31 -18.90 -7.49
CA LYS A 237 7.83 -20.27 -7.76
C LYS A 237 6.32 -20.37 -7.62
N GLN A 238 5.73 -19.70 -6.64
CA GLN A 238 4.29 -19.69 -6.46
C GLN A 238 3.59 -19.05 -7.66
N CYS A 239 4.12 -17.93 -8.17
CA CYS A 239 3.62 -17.28 -9.37
C CYS A 239 3.69 -18.21 -10.60
N LEU A 240 4.81 -18.92 -10.80
CA LEU A 240 4.95 -19.89 -11.89
C LEU A 240 3.92 -21.03 -11.79
N ILE A 241 3.78 -21.63 -10.60
CA ILE A 241 2.84 -22.73 -10.35
C ILE A 241 1.40 -22.27 -10.60
N LEU A 242 1.04 -21.06 -10.16
CA LEU A 242 -0.29 -20.51 -10.39
C LEU A 242 -0.51 -20.19 -11.87
N ALA A 243 0.49 -19.65 -12.56
CA ALA A 243 0.43 -19.32 -13.98
C ALA A 243 0.18 -20.55 -14.86
N GLU A 244 0.76 -21.71 -14.50
CA GLU A 244 0.49 -22.98 -15.17
C GLU A 244 -0.96 -23.47 -14.96
N LYS A 245 -1.54 -23.19 -13.80
CA LYS A 245 -2.88 -23.64 -13.41
C LYS A 245 -4.00 -22.72 -13.88
N ILE A 246 -3.75 -21.42 -14.06
CA ILE A 246 -4.81 -20.41 -14.11
C ILE A 246 -5.63 -20.39 -15.41
N GLY A 247 -5.30 -21.18 -16.43
CA GLY A 247 -6.12 -21.42 -17.63
C GLY A 247 -6.46 -20.21 -18.51
N ASN A 248 -6.16 -18.99 -18.05
CA ASN A 248 -6.41 -17.71 -18.71
C ASN A 248 -5.08 -17.04 -19.05
N GLU A 249 -4.92 -16.68 -20.34
CA GLU A 249 -3.64 -16.18 -20.86
C GLU A 249 -3.26 -14.79 -20.32
N GLU A 250 -4.23 -13.91 -20.05
CA GLU A 250 -3.95 -12.58 -19.49
C GLU A 250 -3.44 -12.70 -18.04
N LEU A 251 -4.12 -13.48 -17.21
CA LEU A 251 -3.69 -13.72 -15.82
C LEU A 251 -2.35 -14.45 -15.76
N LYS A 252 -2.13 -15.41 -16.66
CA LYS A 252 -0.84 -16.08 -16.81
C LYS A 252 0.27 -15.07 -17.12
N ASN A 253 0.06 -14.18 -18.09
CA ASN A 253 1.05 -13.16 -18.43
C ASN A 253 1.30 -12.17 -17.28
N PHE A 254 0.26 -11.82 -16.53
CA PHE A 254 0.40 -11.02 -15.32
C PHE A 254 1.26 -11.73 -14.26
N LEU A 255 1.00 -13.00 -13.95
CA LEU A 255 1.78 -13.77 -12.97
C LEU A 255 3.23 -13.98 -13.41
N LEU A 256 3.46 -14.21 -14.70
CA LEU A 256 4.82 -14.30 -15.26
C LEU A 256 5.56 -12.96 -15.23
N PHE A 257 4.83 -11.84 -15.32
CA PHE A 257 5.41 -10.51 -15.16
C PHE A 257 5.82 -10.27 -13.70
N ILE A 258 4.94 -10.55 -12.72
CA ILE A 258 5.24 -10.46 -11.28
C ILE A 258 6.44 -11.36 -10.91
N SER A 259 6.45 -12.63 -11.35
CA SER A 259 7.56 -13.57 -11.12
C SER A 259 8.93 -13.00 -11.51
N ARG A 260 9.01 -12.22 -12.59
CA ARG A 260 10.28 -11.57 -13.00
C ARG A 260 10.67 -10.41 -12.11
N GLN A 261 9.70 -9.71 -11.52
CA GLN A 261 9.95 -8.64 -10.56
C GLN A 261 10.49 -9.21 -9.25
N GLU A 262 9.94 -10.32 -8.75
CA GLU A 262 10.42 -10.99 -7.54
C GLU A 262 11.92 -11.36 -7.63
N LEU A 263 12.36 -11.87 -8.78
CA LEU A 263 13.78 -12.14 -9.03
C LEU A 263 14.66 -10.89 -8.92
N TYR A 264 14.15 -9.74 -9.40
CA TYR A 264 14.87 -8.49 -9.29
C TYR A 264 14.84 -7.91 -7.87
N HIS A 265 13.76 -8.12 -7.12
CA HIS A 265 13.67 -7.76 -5.71
C HIS A 265 14.73 -8.49 -4.87
N ALA A 266 14.93 -9.78 -5.12
CA ALA A 266 16.02 -10.55 -4.52
C ALA A 266 17.41 -9.92 -4.79
N GLU A 267 17.65 -9.42 -6.01
CA GLU A 267 18.90 -8.71 -6.34
C GLU A 267 19.02 -7.36 -5.61
N LEU A 268 17.93 -6.61 -5.42
CA LEU A 268 17.92 -5.38 -4.64
C LEU A 268 18.19 -5.64 -3.15
N LEU A 269 17.57 -6.67 -2.58
CA LEU A 269 17.80 -7.10 -1.20
C LEU A 269 19.24 -7.56 -0.98
N LYS A 270 19.80 -8.33 -1.92
CA LYS A 270 21.21 -8.72 -1.90
C LYS A 270 22.15 -7.52 -1.98
N LYS A 271 21.84 -6.56 -2.85
CA LYS A 271 22.60 -5.30 -2.95
C LYS A 271 22.56 -4.51 -1.63
N ALA A 272 21.41 -4.47 -0.96
CA ALA A 272 21.30 -3.86 0.36
C ALA A 272 22.15 -4.62 1.39
N LEU A 273 22.06 -5.95 1.41
CA LEU A 273 22.79 -6.83 2.32
C LEU A 273 24.30 -6.65 2.19
N ASP A 274 24.83 -6.71 0.97
CA ASP A 274 26.25 -6.54 0.67
C ASP A 274 26.77 -5.16 1.10
N SER A 275 25.89 -4.14 1.14
CA SER A 275 26.29 -2.79 1.52
C SER A 275 26.36 -2.54 3.03
N ILE A 276 25.71 -3.39 3.84
CA ILE A 276 25.61 -3.21 5.30
C ILE A 276 26.22 -4.36 6.11
N SER A 277 26.71 -5.41 5.43
CA SER A 277 27.37 -6.57 6.04
C SER A 277 28.85 -6.33 6.33
#